data_AF-A0A0G0IB34-F1
#
_entry.id   AF-A0A0G0IB34-F1
#
_cell.length_a   1.000
_cell.length_b   1.000
_cell.length_c   1.000
_cell.angle_alpha   90.00
_cell.angle_beta   90.00
_cell.angle_gamma   90.00
#
_symmetry.space_group_name_H-M   'P 1'
#
loop_
_entity.id
_entity.type
_entity.pdbx_description
1 polymer ?
#
loop_
_entity_poly.entity_id
_entity_poly.type
_entity_poly.pdbx_seq_one_letter_code
_entity_poly.pdbx_strand_id
1 'polypeptide(L)'
;KLPWETKEKYIEIIEKLLQDVSVYEQKLNLKPEQRLEYKNFSVEELKSYSEQLRLYRRDLQEKEDHQESQSVEKIEEYILALENIYEAEDKPVALEKYVSLGLNALNDALKIKPNYPVGDDNEPTFTAPANVPDIECYYKSDNAICEVTMLTGRDQWYNEGQPVMRHLRDFEDKNKDKKSYCIFVAPKLHRDTINTFWMAIKYEYEGKAQKIIPLSVQQFIDLLKVLVEFKKKGIFLKHEELFQFYDDIVKHSSNSGNAAEWLKEIPNIIKSWRATIIA
;
A
#
# COMPACT_ATOMS: atom_id res chain seq x y z
N LYS A 1 21.85 20.07 -19.17
CA LYS A 1 22.72 19.89 -17.98
C LYS A 1 22.35 20.98 -16.99
N LEU A 2 21.74 20.60 -15.87
CA LEU A 2 21.35 21.54 -14.83
C LEU A 2 22.60 22.01 -14.08
N PRO A 3 22.62 23.22 -13.48
CA PRO A 3 23.81 23.77 -12.82
C PRO A 3 24.37 22.91 -11.69
N TRP A 4 23.56 22.03 -11.10
CA TRP A 4 23.93 21.16 -9.99
C TRP A 4 24.53 19.80 -10.43
N GLU A 5 24.43 19.42 -11.71
CA GLU A 5 24.92 18.13 -12.23
C GLU A 5 26.45 18.15 -12.42
N THR A 6 27.19 18.40 -11.33
CA THR A 6 28.67 18.37 -11.28
C THR A 6 29.17 17.11 -10.60
N LYS A 7 30.44 16.77 -10.85
CA LYS A 7 31.09 15.58 -10.27
C LYS A 7 31.10 15.65 -8.74
N GLU A 8 31.40 16.82 -8.19
CA GLU A 8 31.47 17.07 -6.76
C GLU A 8 30.12 16.85 -6.08
N LYS A 9 29.03 17.32 -6.71
CA LYS A 9 27.68 17.15 -6.17
C LYS A 9 27.19 15.70 -6.19
N TYR A 10 27.48 14.94 -7.23
CA TYR A 10 27.14 13.52 -7.23
C TYR A 10 27.94 12.73 -6.18
N ILE A 11 29.21 13.08 -5.95
CA ILE A 11 30.02 12.47 -4.89
C ILE A 11 29.39 12.74 -3.52
N GLU A 12 28.98 13.98 -3.24
CA GLU A 12 28.28 14.36 -1.99
C GLU A 12 26.98 13.56 -1.80
N ILE A 13 26.17 13.42 -2.87
CA ILE A 13 24.95 12.62 -2.86
C ILE A 13 25.24 11.14 -2.56
N ILE A 14 26.25 10.56 -3.22
CA ILE A 14 26.64 9.16 -3.03
C ILE A 14 27.13 8.93 -1.59
N GLU A 15 27.93 9.84 -1.03
CA GLU A 15 28.42 9.74 0.35
C GLU A 15 27.26 9.72 1.35
N LYS A 16 26.27 10.60 1.19
CA LYS A 16 25.06 10.61 2.02
C LYS A 16 24.24 9.32 1.85
N LEU A 17 24.01 8.88 0.61
CA LEU A 17 23.28 7.64 0.33
C LEU A 17 23.97 6.42 0.97
N LEU A 18 25.30 6.33 0.89
CA LEU A 18 26.05 5.24 1.51
C LEU A 18 25.96 5.27 3.04
N GLN A 19 25.91 6.45 3.65
CA GLN A 19 25.66 6.60 5.08
C GLN A 19 24.28 6.07 5.45
N ASP A 20 23.22 6.52 4.76
CA ASP A 20 21.85 6.08 5.01
C ASP A 20 21.71 4.56 4.84
N VAL A 21 22.22 4.02 3.72
CA VAL A 21 22.22 2.57 3.44
C VAL A 21 22.92 1.79 4.56
N SER A 22 24.05 2.28 5.05
CA SER A 22 24.79 1.60 6.13
C SER A 22 24.01 1.61 7.44
N VAL A 23 23.26 2.68 7.74
CA VAL A 23 22.36 2.75 8.90
C VAL A 23 21.25 1.70 8.79
N TYR A 24 20.58 1.62 7.64
CA TYR A 24 19.55 0.62 7.40
C TYR A 24 20.10 -0.81 7.50
N GLU A 25 21.21 -1.12 6.84
CA GLU A 25 21.82 -2.45 6.88
C GLU A 25 22.18 -2.87 8.32
N GLN A 26 22.69 -1.94 9.13
CA GLN A 26 22.96 -2.20 10.55
C GLN A 26 21.67 -2.47 11.33
N LYS A 27 20.64 -1.63 11.16
CA LYS A 27 19.36 -1.77 11.88
C LYS A 27 18.62 -3.06 11.51
N LEU A 28 18.71 -3.48 10.25
CA LEU A 28 18.13 -4.71 9.72
C LEU A 28 19.03 -5.95 9.93
N ASN A 29 20.21 -5.81 10.54
CA ASN A 29 21.21 -6.87 10.69
C ASN A 29 21.58 -7.56 9.37
N LEU A 30 21.64 -6.80 8.28
CA LEU A 30 22.04 -7.28 6.95
C LEU A 30 23.56 -7.18 6.77
N LYS A 31 24.11 -8.06 5.92
CA LYS A 31 25.50 -7.93 5.50
C LYS A 31 25.62 -6.75 4.55
N PRO A 32 26.60 -5.83 4.75
CA PRO A 32 26.80 -4.72 3.84
C PRO A 32 27.04 -5.20 2.41
N GLU A 33 26.30 -4.61 1.48
CA GLU A 33 26.49 -4.88 0.05
C GLU A 33 27.83 -4.31 -0.44
N GLN A 34 28.42 -4.91 -1.48
CA GLN A 34 29.70 -4.46 -2.01
C GLN A 34 29.59 -3.02 -2.55
N ARG A 35 30.43 -2.12 -2.05
CA ARG A 35 30.49 -0.73 -2.52
C ARG A 35 31.49 -0.58 -3.67
N LEU A 36 31.12 0.17 -4.70
CA LEU A 36 32.02 0.49 -5.81
C LEU A 36 33.01 1.60 -5.42
N GLU A 37 34.20 1.59 -6.01
CA GLU A 37 35.14 2.73 -5.89
C GLU A 37 34.73 3.83 -6.89
N TYR A 38 33.98 4.82 -6.42
CA TYR A 38 33.31 5.80 -7.29
C TYR A 38 34.08 7.12 -7.51
N LYS A 39 35.17 7.39 -6.77
CA LYS A 39 35.87 8.70 -6.83
C LYS A 39 36.41 9.05 -8.23
N ASN A 40 36.75 8.04 -9.02
CA ASN A 40 37.28 8.20 -10.36
C ASN A 40 36.22 8.14 -11.47
N PHE A 41 34.95 7.89 -11.15
CA PHE A 41 33.86 7.81 -12.12
C PHE A 41 33.64 9.14 -12.86
N SER A 42 33.16 9.03 -14.09
CA SER A 42 32.56 10.12 -14.87
C SER A 42 31.24 10.58 -14.26
N VAL A 43 30.68 11.70 -14.73
CA VAL A 43 29.41 12.23 -14.21
C VAL A 43 28.26 11.25 -14.49
N GLU A 44 28.25 10.63 -15.66
CA GLU A 44 27.25 9.65 -16.07
C GLU A 44 27.33 8.37 -15.23
N GLU A 45 28.53 7.88 -14.93
CA GLU A 45 28.74 6.72 -14.05
C GLU A 45 28.32 7.03 -12.60
N LEU A 46 28.65 8.23 -12.09
CA LEU A 46 28.21 8.67 -10.76
C LEU A 46 26.68 8.78 -10.67
N LYS A 47 26.04 9.34 -11.70
CA LYS A 47 24.58 9.42 -11.78
C LYS A 47 23.97 8.03 -11.74
N SER A 48 24.46 7.09 -12.56
CA SER A 48 23.98 5.70 -12.57
C SER A 48 24.16 5.03 -11.21
N TYR A 49 25.32 5.19 -10.56
CA TYR A 49 25.56 4.61 -9.25
C TYR A 49 24.68 5.23 -8.16
N SER A 50 24.43 6.54 -8.20
CA SER A 50 23.51 7.19 -7.26
C SER A 50 22.08 6.67 -7.41
N GLU A 51 21.61 6.39 -8.64
CA GLU A 51 20.29 5.79 -8.85
C GLU A 51 20.21 4.36 -8.32
N GLN A 52 21.26 3.56 -8.52
CA GLN A 52 21.34 2.20 -7.94
C GLN A 52 21.26 2.25 -6.41
N LEU A 53 22.01 3.16 -5.77
CA LEU A 53 21.97 3.34 -4.32
C LEU A 53 20.61 3.83 -3.83
N ARG A 54 19.92 4.71 -4.56
CA ARG A 54 18.56 5.14 -4.23
C ARG A 54 17.57 3.98 -4.25
N LEU A 55 17.63 3.14 -5.28
CA LEU A 55 16.78 1.95 -5.39
C LEU A 55 17.05 0.96 -4.25
N TYR A 56 18.32 0.73 -3.91
CA TYR A 56 18.68 -0.15 -2.80
C TYR A 56 18.25 0.43 -1.44
N ARG A 57 18.49 1.72 -1.22
CA ARG A 57 18.02 2.43 -0.01
C ARG A 57 16.49 2.34 0.15
N ARG A 58 15.74 2.42 -0.96
CA ARG A 58 14.28 2.25 -0.95
C ARG A 58 13.87 0.83 -0.56
N ASP A 59 14.52 -0.20 -1.11
CA ASP A 59 14.25 -1.60 -0.73
C ASP A 59 14.56 -1.87 0.75
N LEU A 60 15.62 -1.27 1.28
CA LEU A 60 15.96 -1.34 2.71
C LEU A 60 14.91 -0.63 3.58
N GLN A 61 14.43 0.54 3.16
CA GLN A 61 13.34 1.22 3.86
C GLN A 61 12.07 0.37 3.89
N GLU A 62 11.67 -0.24 2.77
CA GLU A 62 10.49 -1.12 2.73
C GLU A 62 10.62 -2.29 3.72
N LYS A 63 11.82 -2.87 3.88
CA LYS A 63 12.10 -3.91 4.88
C LYS A 63 12.02 -3.38 6.31
N GLU A 64 12.53 -2.18 6.56
CA GLU A 64 12.44 -1.52 7.86
C GLU A 64 10.99 -1.22 8.22
N ASP A 65 10.23 -0.61 7.31
CA ASP A 65 8.81 -0.31 7.49
C ASP A 65 8.04 -1.60 7.81
N HIS A 66 8.29 -2.69 7.08
CA HIS A 66 7.67 -3.98 7.37
C HIS A 66 8.01 -4.50 8.77
N GLN A 67 9.28 -4.40 9.20
CA GLN A 67 9.72 -4.85 10.53
C GLN A 67 9.14 -3.97 11.66
N GLU A 68 9.16 -2.65 11.50
CA GLU A 68 8.63 -1.71 12.49
C GLU A 68 7.12 -1.82 12.65
N SER A 69 6.41 -2.00 11.53
CA SER A 69 4.96 -2.20 11.48
C SER A 69 4.51 -3.45 12.24
N GLN A 70 5.42 -4.34 12.63
CA GLN A 70 5.07 -5.49 13.47
C GLN A 70 4.84 -5.12 14.94
N SER A 71 5.34 -3.97 15.40
CA SER A 71 5.14 -3.50 16.78
C SER A 71 3.75 -2.90 16.99
N VAL A 72 3.20 -3.07 18.19
CA VAL A 72 1.88 -2.53 18.54
C VAL A 72 1.89 -1.00 18.55
N GLU A 73 2.98 -0.43 19.07
CA GLU A 73 3.18 1.01 19.20
C GLU A 73 3.13 1.70 17.84
N LYS A 74 3.79 1.13 16.83
CA LYS A 74 3.78 1.67 15.46
C LYS A 74 2.39 1.60 14.83
N ILE A 75 1.65 0.51 15.05
CA ILE A 75 0.28 0.40 14.52
C ILE A 75 -0.63 1.43 15.17
N GLU A 76 -0.47 1.70 16.48
CA GLU A 76 -1.20 2.75 17.19
C GLU A 76 -0.83 4.16 16.65
N GLU A 77 0.44 4.41 16.29
CA GLU A 77 0.86 5.64 15.59
C GLU A 77 0.17 5.79 14.23
N TYR A 78 0.09 4.72 13.43
CA TYR A 78 -0.56 4.75 12.11
C TYR A 78 -2.06 4.99 12.23
N ILE A 79 -2.72 4.35 13.21
CA ILE A 79 -4.14 4.58 13.53
C ILE A 79 -4.35 6.06 13.86
N LEU A 80 -3.53 6.64 14.74
CA LEU A 80 -3.66 8.05 15.12
C LEU A 80 -3.48 8.98 13.91
N ALA A 81 -2.51 8.69 13.03
CA ALA A 81 -2.29 9.48 11.84
C ALA A 81 -3.48 9.41 10.85
N LEU A 82 -4.08 8.23 10.67
CA LEU A 82 -5.26 8.04 9.82
C LEU A 82 -6.52 8.69 10.43
N GLU A 83 -6.70 8.64 11.75
CA GLU A 83 -7.79 9.32 12.44
C GLU A 83 -7.70 10.84 12.28
N ASN A 84 -6.48 11.38 12.17
CA ASN A 84 -6.20 12.81 11.98
C ASN A 84 -5.83 13.16 10.52
N ILE A 85 -6.22 12.34 9.54
CA ILE A 85 -5.78 12.52 8.14
C ILE A 85 -6.15 13.88 7.54
N TYR A 86 -7.20 14.53 8.05
CA TYR A 86 -7.62 15.86 7.60
C TYR A 86 -6.71 16.99 8.10
N GLU A 87 -5.91 16.75 9.13
CA GLU A 87 -4.94 17.70 9.68
C GLU A 87 -3.57 17.61 8.97
N ALA A 88 -3.37 16.60 8.12
CA ALA A 88 -2.16 16.48 7.32
C ALA A 88 -2.00 17.64 6.33
N GLU A 89 -0.74 18.08 6.14
CA GLU A 89 -0.36 19.12 5.20
C GLU A 89 -0.73 18.73 3.76
N ASP A 90 -0.23 17.56 3.33
CA ASP A 90 -0.63 16.92 2.08
C ASP A 90 -1.43 15.63 2.40
N LYS A 91 -2.75 15.72 2.31
CA LYS A 91 -3.67 14.65 2.73
C LYS A 91 -3.61 13.43 1.80
N PRO A 92 -3.64 13.57 0.46
CA PRO A 92 -3.44 12.43 -0.43
C PRO A 92 -2.14 11.68 -0.17
N VAL A 93 -1.02 12.40 -0.08
CA VAL A 93 0.29 11.80 0.18
C VAL A 93 0.34 11.11 1.54
N ALA A 94 -0.21 11.76 2.58
CA ALA A 94 -0.31 11.16 3.90
C ALA A 94 -1.19 9.90 3.90
N LEU A 95 -2.30 9.89 3.16
CA LEU A 95 -3.19 8.74 3.10
C LEU A 95 -2.48 7.54 2.46
N GLU A 96 -1.82 7.73 1.31
CA GLU A 96 -1.01 6.69 0.69
C GLU A 96 0.08 6.16 1.62
N LYS A 97 0.80 7.05 2.32
CA LYS A 97 1.84 6.68 3.29
C LYS A 97 1.27 5.80 4.40
N TYR A 98 0.27 6.28 5.13
CA TYR A 98 -0.21 5.60 6.32
C TYR A 98 -1.05 4.35 6.01
N VAL A 99 -1.72 4.30 4.87
CA VAL A 99 -2.33 3.04 4.39
C VAL A 99 -1.25 2.04 4.01
N SER A 100 -0.15 2.44 3.36
CA SER A 100 0.99 1.54 3.07
C SER A 100 1.62 0.97 4.34
N LEU A 101 1.82 1.80 5.36
CA LEU A 101 2.33 1.36 6.66
C LEU A 101 1.33 0.45 7.39
N GLY A 102 0.04 0.77 7.34
CA GLY A 102 -1.01 -0.11 7.86
C GLY A 102 -1.05 -1.48 7.17
N LEU A 103 -0.85 -1.52 5.84
CA LEU A 103 -0.76 -2.76 5.08
C LEU A 103 0.49 -3.58 5.41
N ASN A 104 1.61 -2.93 5.74
CA ASN A 104 2.80 -3.64 6.26
C ASN A 104 2.54 -4.31 7.61
N ALA A 105 1.66 -3.74 8.43
CA ALA A 105 1.29 -4.31 9.72
C ALA A 105 0.30 -5.47 9.60
N LEU A 106 -0.62 -5.37 8.64
CA LEU A 106 -1.61 -6.40 8.36
C LEU A 106 -0.89 -7.58 7.71
N ASN A 107 -0.94 -8.75 8.36
CA ASN A 107 -0.52 -10.06 7.86
C ASN A 107 1.01 -10.31 7.64
N ASP A 108 1.34 -11.43 6.99
CA ASP A 108 2.69 -11.89 6.58
C ASP A 108 3.06 -11.54 5.12
N ALA A 109 2.88 -10.29 4.71
CA ALA A 109 3.27 -9.78 3.40
C ALA A 109 4.71 -10.15 3.02
N LEU A 110 4.92 -10.64 1.79
CA LEU A 110 6.27 -10.81 1.24
C LEU A 110 6.87 -9.47 0.85
N LYS A 111 6.03 -8.57 0.32
CA LYS A 111 6.39 -7.21 -0.06
C LYS A 111 5.16 -6.32 -0.13
N ILE A 112 5.22 -5.16 0.51
CA ILE A 112 4.30 -4.04 0.30
C ILE A 112 5.08 -2.94 -0.40
N LYS A 113 4.68 -2.60 -1.62
CA LYS A 113 5.40 -1.71 -2.52
C LYS A 113 4.53 -0.50 -2.86
N PRO A 114 4.65 0.60 -2.11
CA PRO A 114 4.06 1.87 -2.50
C PRO A 114 4.77 2.45 -3.74
N ASN A 115 3.98 2.96 -4.68
CA ASN A 115 4.46 3.53 -5.95
C ASN A 115 4.64 5.06 -5.90
N TYR A 116 4.35 5.73 -4.79
CA TYR A 116 4.69 7.15 -4.61
C TYR A 116 6.21 7.40 -4.72
N PRO A 117 6.63 8.53 -5.31
CA PRO A 117 8.02 8.93 -5.32
C PRO A 117 8.46 9.45 -3.95
N VAL A 118 9.72 9.18 -3.58
CA VAL A 118 10.31 9.67 -2.34
C VAL A 118 11.43 10.67 -2.56
N GLY A 119 11.61 11.55 -1.58
CA GLY A 119 12.69 12.54 -1.53
C GLY A 119 14.03 11.96 -1.05
N ASP A 120 15.00 12.85 -0.84
CA ASP A 120 16.31 12.49 -0.30
C ASP A 120 16.25 12.03 1.17
N ASP A 121 15.20 12.41 1.89
CA ASP A 121 14.85 11.98 3.24
C ASP A 121 14.00 10.69 3.28
N ASN A 122 13.76 10.07 2.11
CA ASN A 122 12.92 8.88 1.96
C ASN A 122 11.45 9.09 2.36
N GLU A 123 11.01 10.35 2.51
CA GLU A 123 9.62 10.69 2.71
C GLU A 123 8.89 10.81 1.37
N PRO A 124 7.61 10.42 1.28
CA PRO A 124 6.79 10.60 0.08
C PRO A 124 6.72 12.07 -0.32
N THR A 125 6.92 12.36 -1.60
CA THR A 125 6.91 13.75 -2.12
C THR A 125 5.66 14.08 -2.92
N PHE A 126 5.05 13.07 -3.52
CA PHE A 126 3.81 13.15 -4.30
C PHE A 126 3.06 11.83 -4.17
N THR A 127 1.83 11.79 -4.68
CA THR A 127 1.06 10.56 -4.86
C THR A 127 1.70 9.67 -5.93
N ALA A 128 1.27 8.41 -6.01
CA ALA A 128 1.69 7.52 -7.09
C ALA A 128 1.43 8.13 -8.48
N PRO A 129 2.33 7.87 -9.45
CA PRO A 129 2.18 8.40 -10.80
C PRO A 129 1.01 7.74 -11.53
N ALA A 130 0.53 8.38 -12.60
CA ALA A 130 -0.57 7.83 -13.40
C ALA A 130 -0.22 6.47 -14.03
N ASN A 131 -1.23 5.62 -14.20
CA ASN A 131 -1.17 4.27 -14.81
C ASN A 131 -0.45 3.19 -13.99
N VAL A 132 -0.21 3.43 -12.70
CA VAL A 132 0.15 2.39 -11.74
C VAL A 132 -0.80 2.47 -10.54
N PRO A 133 -1.03 1.34 -9.84
CA PRO A 133 -1.74 1.39 -8.57
C PRO A 133 -0.96 2.20 -7.53
N ASP A 134 -1.63 2.73 -6.52
CA ASP A 134 -0.93 3.43 -5.44
C ASP A 134 0.03 2.51 -4.69
N ILE A 135 -0.42 1.28 -4.40
CA ILE A 135 0.33 0.29 -3.62
C ILE A 135 0.15 -1.10 -4.22
N GLU A 136 1.23 -1.84 -4.42
CA GLU A 136 1.21 -3.26 -4.80
C GLU A 136 1.58 -4.13 -3.59
N CYS A 137 0.77 -5.16 -3.31
CA CYS A 137 0.93 -6.05 -2.17
C CYS A 137 1.11 -7.49 -2.64
N TYR A 138 2.20 -8.12 -2.24
CA TYR A 138 2.57 -9.47 -2.66
C TYR A 138 2.59 -10.42 -1.46
N TYR A 139 1.84 -11.52 -1.56
CA TYR A 139 1.78 -12.56 -0.52
C TYR A 139 2.12 -13.93 -1.10
N LYS A 140 2.13 -14.95 -0.24
CA LYS A 140 2.49 -16.30 -0.65
C LYS A 140 1.46 -16.93 -1.59
N SER A 141 0.17 -16.90 -1.24
CA SER A 141 -0.90 -17.52 -2.05
C SER A 141 -1.67 -16.55 -2.94
N ASP A 142 -1.76 -15.28 -2.57
CA ASP A 142 -2.58 -14.27 -3.23
C ASP A 142 -1.81 -12.94 -3.33
N ASN A 143 -2.30 -12.01 -4.14
CA ASN A 143 -1.76 -10.66 -4.25
C ASN A 143 -2.88 -9.63 -4.12
N ALA A 144 -2.52 -8.37 -3.91
CA ALA A 144 -3.47 -7.27 -3.98
C ALA A 144 -2.82 -6.00 -4.54
N ILE A 145 -3.65 -5.11 -5.06
CA ILE A 145 -3.32 -3.69 -5.13
C ILE A 145 -4.13 -2.97 -4.04
N CYS A 146 -3.64 -1.83 -3.56
CA CYS A 146 -4.42 -0.91 -2.77
C CYS A 146 -4.42 0.45 -3.48
N GLU A 147 -5.61 1.01 -3.63
CA GLU A 147 -5.88 2.30 -4.25
C GLU A 147 -6.56 3.16 -3.19
N VAL A 148 -6.10 4.39 -3.02
CA VAL A 148 -6.58 5.30 -1.98
C VAL A 148 -6.92 6.65 -2.55
N THR A 149 -7.90 7.31 -1.96
CA THR A 149 -8.30 8.63 -2.45
C THR A 149 -8.89 9.48 -1.33
N MET A 150 -8.56 10.76 -1.33
CA MET A 150 -9.23 11.75 -0.47
C MET A 150 -10.54 12.27 -1.09
N LEU A 151 -10.85 11.90 -2.34
CA LEU A 151 -12.08 12.31 -3.02
C LEU A 151 -13.29 11.61 -2.40
N THR A 152 -14.39 12.33 -2.22
CA THR A 152 -15.63 11.79 -1.61
C THR A 152 -16.90 12.04 -2.42
N GLY A 153 -16.78 12.79 -3.52
CA GLY A 153 -17.91 13.26 -4.34
C GLY A 153 -17.97 12.60 -5.72
N ARG A 154 -18.62 13.27 -6.67
CA ARG A 154 -18.67 12.82 -8.07
C ARG A 154 -17.28 12.65 -8.67
N ASP A 155 -16.32 13.48 -8.26
CA ASP A 155 -14.94 13.37 -8.73
C ASP A 155 -14.27 12.06 -8.31
N GLN A 156 -14.71 11.44 -7.19
CA GLN A 156 -14.24 10.09 -6.85
C GLN A 156 -14.68 9.09 -7.92
N TRP A 157 -15.93 9.15 -8.37
CA TRP A 157 -16.39 8.25 -9.43
C TRP A 157 -15.67 8.51 -10.74
N TYR A 158 -15.49 9.78 -11.10
CA TYR A 158 -14.83 10.17 -12.35
C TYR A 158 -13.36 9.76 -12.40
N ASN A 159 -12.61 9.99 -11.31
CA ASN A 159 -11.17 9.74 -11.27
C ASN A 159 -10.81 8.31 -10.84
N GLU A 160 -11.64 7.63 -10.03
CA GLU A 160 -11.29 6.31 -9.50
C GLU A 160 -12.06 5.18 -10.14
N GLY A 161 -13.26 5.44 -10.70
CA GLY A 161 -14.14 4.38 -11.20
C GLY A 161 -13.47 3.49 -12.23
N GLN A 162 -13.00 4.07 -13.34
CA GLN A 162 -12.31 3.32 -14.40
C GLN A 162 -10.85 2.99 -14.06
N PRO A 163 -10.03 3.93 -13.54
CA PRO A 163 -8.62 3.64 -13.31
C PRO A 163 -8.38 2.49 -12.34
N VAL A 164 -9.10 2.42 -11.23
CA VAL A 164 -8.98 1.32 -10.25
C VAL A 164 -9.28 -0.04 -10.90
N MET A 165 -10.36 -0.15 -11.67
CA MET A 165 -10.70 -1.39 -12.36
C MET A 165 -9.62 -1.79 -13.38
N ARG A 166 -9.09 -0.82 -14.13
CA ARG A 166 -8.00 -1.06 -15.10
C ARG A 166 -6.71 -1.49 -14.41
N HIS A 167 -6.29 -0.80 -13.36
CA HIS A 167 -5.09 -1.15 -12.61
C HIS A 167 -5.18 -2.57 -12.03
N LEU A 168 -6.34 -2.97 -11.49
CA LEU A 168 -6.54 -4.34 -11.02
C LEU A 168 -6.41 -5.35 -12.15
N ARG A 169 -7.03 -5.10 -13.32
CA ARG A 169 -6.95 -5.97 -14.49
C ARG A 169 -5.51 -6.12 -14.99
N ASP A 170 -4.79 -5.00 -15.14
CA ASP A 170 -3.39 -4.98 -15.56
C ASP A 170 -2.50 -5.75 -14.58
N PHE A 171 -2.78 -5.63 -13.29
CA PHE A 171 -2.06 -6.34 -12.24
C PHE A 171 -2.36 -7.84 -12.25
N GLU A 172 -3.61 -8.25 -12.46
CA GLU A 172 -4.01 -9.66 -12.69
C GLU A 172 -3.29 -10.27 -13.89
N ASP A 173 -3.20 -9.54 -15.00
CA ASP A 173 -2.55 -10.04 -16.22
C ASP A 173 -1.03 -10.17 -16.08
N LYS A 174 -0.41 -9.36 -15.21
CA LYS A 174 1.00 -9.50 -14.84
C LYS A 174 1.25 -10.64 -13.84
N ASN A 175 0.26 -10.99 -13.01
CA ASN A 175 0.37 -11.94 -11.90
C ASN A 175 -0.62 -13.12 -12.03
N LYS A 176 -0.64 -13.77 -13.19
CA LYS A 176 -1.62 -14.82 -13.55
C LYS A 176 -1.56 -16.07 -12.67
N ASP A 177 -0.48 -16.26 -11.93
CA ASP A 177 -0.26 -17.41 -11.04
C ASP A 177 -1.04 -17.32 -9.71
N LYS A 178 -1.49 -16.12 -9.33
CA LYS A 178 -2.19 -15.86 -8.07
C LYS A 178 -3.50 -15.12 -8.29
N LYS A 179 -4.42 -15.23 -7.34
CA LYS A 179 -5.58 -14.33 -7.34
C LYS A 179 -5.11 -12.94 -6.93
N SER A 180 -5.67 -11.92 -7.57
CA SER A 180 -5.48 -10.53 -7.17
C SER A 180 -6.76 -9.93 -6.66
N TYR A 181 -6.61 -9.00 -5.71
CA TYR A 181 -7.65 -8.20 -5.11
C TYR A 181 -7.30 -6.72 -5.25
N CYS A 182 -8.29 -5.84 -5.18
CA CYS A 182 -8.07 -4.41 -5.02
C CYS A 182 -8.71 -3.96 -3.72
N ILE A 183 -7.93 -3.38 -2.82
CA ILE A 183 -8.43 -2.73 -1.61
C ILE A 183 -8.60 -1.25 -1.98
N PHE A 184 -9.82 -0.73 -1.95
CA PHE A 184 -10.09 0.67 -2.27
C PHE A 184 -10.43 1.42 -0.98
N VAL A 185 -9.61 2.40 -0.59
CA VAL A 185 -9.76 3.12 0.68
C VAL A 185 -10.05 4.60 0.44
N ALA A 186 -11.16 5.10 0.99
CA ALA A 186 -11.49 6.53 0.92
C ALA A 186 -12.16 7.02 2.21
N PRO A 187 -12.10 8.31 2.58
CA PRO A 187 -12.81 8.80 3.76
C PRO A 187 -14.32 8.53 3.68
N LYS A 188 -14.89 8.64 2.47
CA LYS A 188 -16.28 8.29 2.18
C LYS A 188 -16.38 7.68 0.78
N LEU A 189 -17.13 6.59 0.69
CA LEU A 189 -17.39 5.90 -0.56
C LEU A 189 -18.59 6.53 -1.28
N HIS A 190 -18.35 7.13 -2.45
CA HIS A 190 -19.39 7.73 -3.27
C HIS A 190 -20.22 6.65 -3.96
N ARG A 191 -21.54 6.86 -4.01
CA ARG A 191 -22.49 5.85 -4.49
C ARG A 191 -22.20 5.38 -5.92
N ASP A 192 -21.79 6.28 -6.81
CA ASP A 192 -21.59 5.96 -8.23
C ASP A 192 -20.29 5.17 -8.43
N THR A 193 -19.26 5.44 -7.61
CA THR A 193 -18.03 4.63 -7.52
C THR A 193 -18.37 3.20 -7.09
N ILE A 194 -19.18 3.06 -6.05
CA ILE A 194 -19.59 1.76 -5.52
C ILE A 194 -20.49 1.00 -6.49
N ASN A 195 -21.42 1.66 -7.19
CA ASN A 195 -22.18 1.02 -8.26
C ASN A 195 -21.27 0.51 -9.39
N THR A 196 -20.23 1.27 -9.74
CA THR A 196 -19.23 0.87 -10.75
C THR A 196 -18.49 -0.39 -10.31
N PHE A 197 -17.91 -0.40 -9.11
CA PHE A 197 -17.22 -1.58 -8.58
C PHE A 197 -18.14 -2.79 -8.39
N TRP A 198 -19.36 -2.57 -7.89
CA TRP A 198 -20.33 -3.65 -7.70
C TRP A 198 -20.67 -4.36 -9.02
N MET A 199 -20.80 -3.60 -10.12
CA MET A 199 -21.00 -4.17 -11.45
C MET A 199 -19.82 -5.02 -11.92
N ALA A 200 -18.59 -4.53 -11.73
CA ALA A 200 -17.37 -5.27 -12.10
C ALA A 200 -17.16 -6.54 -11.26
N ILE A 201 -17.56 -6.52 -9.98
CA ILE A 201 -17.48 -7.67 -9.10
C ILE A 201 -18.55 -8.72 -9.45
N LYS A 202 -19.80 -8.29 -9.66
CA LYS A 202 -20.93 -9.19 -9.89
C LYS A 202 -20.95 -9.79 -11.30
N TYR A 203 -20.49 -9.03 -12.29
CA TYR A 203 -20.54 -9.44 -13.69
C TYR A 203 -19.13 -9.57 -14.26
N GLU A 204 -18.58 -8.48 -14.80
CA GLU A 204 -17.25 -8.48 -15.39
C GLU A 204 -16.71 -7.05 -15.59
N TYR A 205 -15.39 -6.98 -15.71
CA TYR A 205 -14.66 -5.90 -16.34
C TYR A 205 -13.59 -6.52 -17.24
N GLU A 206 -13.64 -6.24 -18.54
CA GLU A 206 -12.75 -6.81 -19.56
C GLU A 206 -12.79 -8.35 -19.60
N GLY A 207 -14.00 -8.91 -19.53
CA GLY A 207 -14.31 -10.32 -19.75
C GLY A 207 -14.21 -11.21 -18.51
N LYS A 208 -13.87 -10.68 -17.33
CA LYS A 208 -13.84 -11.44 -16.07
C LYS A 208 -14.32 -10.59 -14.89
N ALA A 209 -14.98 -11.21 -13.92
CA ALA A 209 -15.32 -10.59 -12.65
C ALA A 209 -14.06 -10.12 -11.89
N GLN A 210 -14.18 -8.99 -11.19
CA GLN A 210 -13.10 -8.42 -10.36
C GLN A 210 -13.32 -8.64 -8.86
N LYS A 211 -12.26 -8.51 -8.07
CA LYS A 211 -12.31 -8.61 -6.60
C LYS A 211 -11.92 -7.28 -5.97
N ILE A 212 -12.88 -6.35 -5.88
CA ILE A 212 -12.65 -5.02 -5.29
C ILE A 212 -13.31 -4.95 -3.91
N ILE A 213 -12.55 -4.51 -2.92
CA ILE A 213 -12.92 -4.42 -1.51
C ILE A 213 -12.99 -2.94 -1.13
N PRO A 214 -14.16 -2.30 -1.21
CA PRO A 214 -14.30 -0.90 -0.85
C PRO A 214 -14.40 -0.75 0.67
N LEU A 215 -13.49 0.02 1.25
CA LEU A 215 -13.44 0.34 2.67
C LEU A 215 -13.42 1.85 2.87
N SER A 216 -14.12 2.33 3.89
CA SER A 216 -13.85 3.67 4.39
C SER A 216 -12.51 3.71 5.14
N VAL A 217 -11.89 4.88 5.27
CA VAL A 217 -10.71 5.06 6.15
C VAL A 217 -11.02 4.58 7.57
N GLN A 218 -12.23 4.84 8.08
CA GLN A 218 -12.66 4.35 9.39
C GLN A 218 -12.69 2.82 9.45
N GLN A 219 -13.19 2.14 8.42
CA GLN A 219 -13.21 0.68 8.39
C GLN A 219 -11.79 0.11 8.32
N PHE A 220 -10.87 0.75 7.59
CA PHE A 220 -9.46 0.36 7.57
C PHE A 220 -8.81 0.55 8.96
N ILE A 221 -9.09 1.66 9.65
CA ILE A 221 -8.66 1.88 11.05
C ILE A 221 -9.21 0.77 11.95
N ASP A 222 -10.47 0.37 11.79
CA ASP A 222 -11.07 -0.68 12.60
C ASP A 222 -10.36 -2.03 12.40
N LEU A 223 -9.90 -2.34 11.18
CA LEU A 223 -9.05 -3.51 10.91
C LEU A 223 -7.72 -3.44 11.66
N LEU A 224 -7.05 -2.28 11.66
CA LEU A 224 -5.80 -2.08 12.41
C LEU A 224 -6.02 -2.20 13.92
N LYS A 225 -7.14 -1.70 14.45
CA LYS A 225 -7.50 -1.86 15.87
C LYS A 225 -7.70 -3.33 16.24
N VAL A 226 -8.34 -4.11 15.36
CA VAL A 226 -8.46 -5.57 15.54
C VAL A 226 -7.09 -6.24 15.54
N LEU A 227 -6.19 -5.84 14.63
CA LEU A 227 -4.82 -6.36 14.61
C LEU A 227 -4.05 -6.05 15.90
N VAL A 228 -4.20 -4.84 16.45
CA VAL A 228 -3.61 -4.48 17.75
C VAL A 228 -4.10 -5.42 18.86
N GLU A 229 -5.40 -5.70 18.91
CA GLU A 229 -5.95 -6.65 19.89
C GLU A 229 -5.37 -8.07 19.72
N PHE A 230 -5.19 -8.52 18.48
CA PHE A 230 -4.61 -9.83 18.18
C PHE A 230 -3.15 -9.92 18.60
N LYS A 231 -2.34 -8.92 18.23
CA LYS A 231 -0.93 -8.85 18.63
C LYS A 231 -0.77 -8.80 20.16
N LYS A 232 -1.59 -8.04 20.88
CA LYS A 232 -1.60 -8.01 22.36
C LYS A 232 -1.95 -9.37 22.98
N LYS A 233 -2.68 -10.24 22.28
CA LYS A 233 -2.99 -11.62 22.68
C LYS A 233 -1.98 -12.65 22.18
N GLY A 234 -0.93 -12.24 21.45
CA GLY A 234 0.03 -13.14 20.81
C GLY A 234 -0.54 -13.92 19.62
N ILE A 235 -1.66 -13.47 19.04
CA ILE A 235 -2.26 -14.04 17.84
C ILE A 235 -1.59 -13.42 16.62
N PHE A 236 -1.10 -14.28 15.72
CA PHE A 236 -0.54 -13.89 14.44
C PHE A 236 -1.58 -14.07 13.35
N LEU A 237 -2.01 -12.97 12.73
CA LEU A 237 -2.91 -12.98 11.58
C LEU A 237 -2.11 -13.31 10.32
N LYS A 238 -2.46 -14.39 9.64
CA LYS A 238 -1.91 -14.77 8.34
C LYS A 238 -2.72 -14.15 7.21
N HIS A 239 -2.09 -13.98 6.05
CA HIS A 239 -2.74 -13.41 4.88
C HIS A 239 -3.95 -14.24 4.44
N GLU A 240 -3.94 -15.57 4.56
CA GLU A 240 -5.09 -16.40 4.15
C GLU A 240 -6.37 -16.04 4.92
N GLU A 241 -6.26 -15.66 6.18
CA GLU A 241 -7.39 -15.22 7.02
C GLU A 241 -7.93 -13.85 6.57
N LEU A 242 -7.05 -12.98 6.10
CA LEU A 242 -7.42 -11.67 5.54
C LEU A 242 -8.04 -11.81 4.14
N PHE A 243 -7.49 -12.67 3.29
CA PHE A 243 -8.04 -12.94 1.95
C PHE A 243 -9.37 -13.68 2.01
N GLN A 244 -9.57 -14.56 2.99
CA GLN A 244 -10.88 -15.15 3.24
C GLN A 244 -11.91 -14.08 3.61
N PHE A 245 -11.54 -13.11 4.43
CA PHE A 245 -12.39 -11.95 4.73
C PHE A 245 -12.73 -11.12 3.48
N TYR A 246 -11.75 -10.89 2.60
CA TYR A 246 -11.98 -10.22 1.32
C TYR A 246 -12.91 -11.02 0.40
N ASP A 247 -12.73 -12.34 0.33
CA ASP A 247 -13.63 -13.24 -0.39
C ASP A 247 -15.05 -13.18 0.17
N ASP A 248 -15.22 -13.06 1.48
CA ASP A 248 -16.53 -12.92 2.09
C ASP A 248 -17.19 -11.59 1.69
N ILE A 249 -16.46 -10.47 1.67
CA ILE A 249 -16.99 -9.19 1.15
C ILE A 249 -17.42 -9.34 -0.32
N VAL A 250 -16.59 -9.96 -1.16
CA VAL A 250 -16.88 -10.16 -2.59
C VAL A 250 -18.11 -11.05 -2.77
N LYS A 251 -18.22 -12.18 -2.06
CA LYS A 251 -19.35 -13.11 -2.17
C LYS A 251 -20.67 -12.45 -1.76
N HIS A 252 -20.67 -11.60 -0.72
CA HIS A 252 -21.87 -10.90 -0.30
C HIS A 252 -22.40 -9.94 -1.38
N SER A 253 -21.55 -9.43 -2.28
CA SER A 253 -22.00 -8.59 -3.41
C SER A 253 -23.02 -9.28 -4.32
N SER A 254 -22.91 -10.59 -4.49
CA SER A 254 -23.81 -11.40 -5.31
C SER A 254 -25.14 -11.70 -4.60
N ASN A 255 -25.11 -11.75 -3.26
CA ASN A 255 -26.28 -12.03 -2.42
C ASN A 255 -27.12 -10.78 -2.13
N SER A 256 -26.56 -9.58 -2.29
CA SER A 256 -27.26 -8.31 -2.09
C SER A 256 -28.12 -7.93 -3.30
N GLY A 257 -29.27 -7.28 -3.04
CA GLY A 257 -30.16 -6.81 -4.09
C GLY A 257 -29.61 -5.60 -4.85
N ASN A 258 -28.79 -4.79 -4.21
CA ASN A 258 -28.13 -3.63 -4.80
C ASN A 258 -26.80 -3.30 -4.10
N ALA A 259 -26.01 -2.41 -4.70
CA ALA A 259 -24.69 -2.01 -4.19
C ALA A 259 -24.76 -1.32 -2.82
N ALA A 260 -25.85 -0.62 -2.51
CA ALA A 260 -26.01 0.06 -1.22
C ALA A 260 -26.30 -0.92 -0.07
N GLU A 261 -27.07 -1.98 -0.33
CA GLU A 261 -27.26 -3.10 0.61
C GLU A 261 -25.95 -3.83 0.86
N TRP A 262 -25.21 -4.17 -0.21
CA TRP A 262 -23.90 -4.80 -0.10
C TRP A 262 -22.95 -3.99 0.78
N LEU A 263 -22.86 -2.68 0.55
CA LEU A 263 -22.00 -1.80 1.33
C LEU A 263 -22.37 -1.76 2.83
N LYS A 264 -23.67 -1.83 3.15
CA LYS A 264 -24.16 -1.86 4.54
C LYS A 264 -23.79 -3.13 5.30
N GLU A 265 -23.50 -4.22 4.60
CA GLU A 265 -23.10 -5.48 5.24
C GLU A 265 -21.62 -5.53 5.61
N ILE A 266 -20.75 -4.73 4.99
CA ILE A 266 -19.31 -4.75 5.25
C ILE A 266 -18.96 -4.61 6.74
N PRO A 267 -19.55 -3.69 7.54
CA PRO A 267 -19.32 -3.64 8.99
C PRO A 267 -19.67 -4.94 9.72
N ASN A 268 -20.75 -5.63 9.33
CA ASN A 268 -21.15 -6.90 9.93
C ASN A 268 -20.15 -8.02 9.56
N ILE A 269 -19.63 -8.01 8.33
CA ILE A 269 -18.62 -8.95 7.86
C ILE A 269 -17.31 -8.76 8.67
N ILE A 270 -16.87 -7.51 8.87
CA ILE A 270 -15.69 -7.19 9.72
C ILE A 270 -15.88 -7.73 11.15
N LYS A 271 -17.06 -7.49 11.74
CA LYS A 271 -17.37 -7.96 13.09
C LYS A 271 -17.37 -9.50 13.18
N SER A 272 -17.91 -10.17 12.17
CA SER A 272 -17.97 -11.63 12.10
C SER A 272 -16.57 -12.23 11.92
N TRP A 273 -15.77 -11.68 11.02
CA TRP A 273 -14.37 -12.06 10.83
C TRP A 273 -13.56 -11.93 12.12
N ARG A 274 -13.67 -10.78 12.82
CA ARG A 274 -13.03 -10.58 14.12
C ARG A 274 -13.39 -11.68 15.12
N ALA A 275 -14.67 -12.07 15.18
CA ALA A 275 -15.12 -13.12 16.09
C ALA A 275 -14.52 -14.50 15.75
N THR A 276 -14.40 -14.83 14.46
CA THR A 276 -13.83 -16.10 13.99
C THR A 276 -12.36 -16.26 14.39
N ILE A 277 -11.58 -15.18 14.42
CA ILE A 277 -10.15 -15.25 14.79
C ILE A 277 -9.93 -15.29 16.31
N ILE A 278 -10.87 -14.76 17.11
CA ILE A 278 -10.78 -14.77 18.58
C ILE A 278 -11.24 -16.10 19.18
N ALA A 279 -12.13 -16.82 18.49
CA ALA A 279 -12.75 -18.08 18.94
C ALA A 279 -11.73 -19.23 18.99
#